data_AF-A0A6I8ST40-F1
#
_entry.id   AF-A0A6I8ST40-F1
#
_cell.length_a   1.000
_cell.length_b   1.000
_cell.length_c   1.000
_cell.angle_alpha   90.00
_cell.angle_beta   90.00
_cell.angle_gamma   90.00
#
_symmetry.space_group_name_H-M   'P 1'
#
loop_
_entity.id
_entity.type
_entity.pdbx_description
1 polymer ?
#
loop_
_entity_poly.entity_id
_entity_poly.type
_entity_poly.pdbx_seq_one_letter_code
_entity_poly.pdbx_strand_id
1 'polypeptide(L)'
;MEAGPAPGRGGLCAIWLLPPGSVYQFPAEPDPEQLLWNHHKMLGLWGLFFFLLGCVQGEPVCYDKIGCFSDEKPWSGTLERPIARLPSSPEHINTRLLLFTRENAENFQAMLKVEDVNCFCTDWSGGSRTIYTQAANNIRVVGAELAYFIGYLSSKMKYPLSNVHIIGHSLGSHTAGEVGKRMPGIGRITGLDPAGPYFQNTPIEVRLDPTDAVFVDAIHTDTDPLIPKMGYGMSQSVAHMDFFPNGGENMPGCSKPILAKLLDIDGLWEGSKDIFACNHLRSYKYYTESISSPDGFVGYPSTSYEAFTKGTGFPCPTTGCPLMGHYADAFSSHGTSDYSYFLNTGSEKPYSRWRYRVSVKTTGSVNFLGSVQVLLNGIKGSTKGEEIASGFIKPGSTYSAFIDVEADVGPLITVSFTWKKSLINLIPFTVGAEMITVQYGKDGQTYEFCGKDAVRANNLQSLTSCYSATK
;
A
#
# COMPACT_ATOMS: atom_id res chain seq x y z
N MET A 1 -48.96 -39.00 9.33
CA MET A 1 -47.92 -38.66 10.32
C MET A 1 -47.64 -37.18 10.14
N GLU A 2 -48.29 -36.40 10.98
CA GLU A 2 -48.29 -34.94 10.98
C GLU A 2 -46.99 -34.41 11.61
N ALA A 3 -46.45 -33.33 11.07
CA ALA A 3 -45.57 -32.43 11.80
C ALA A 3 -46.20 -31.04 11.71
N GLY A 4 -46.76 -30.58 12.83
CA GLY A 4 -47.36 -29.26 12.97
C GLY A 4 -46.32 -28.14 13.09
N PRO A 5 -46.73 -26.87 12.94
CA PRO A 5 -45.86 -25.71 13.13
C PRO A 5 -45.83 -25.31 14.61
N ALA A 6 -44.65 -25.00 15.14
CA ALA A 6 -44.49 -24.36 16.45
C ALA A 6 -44.32 -22.82 16.31
N PRO A 7 -44.83 -22.01 17.25
CA PRO A 7 -44.96 -20.55 17.10
C PRO A 7 -43.91 -19.72 17.88
N GLY A 8 -43.58 -18.54 17.33
CA GLY A 8 -43.28 -17.24 18.00
C GLY A 8 -42.08 -17.12 18.96
N ARG A 9 -41.47 -15.95 19.22
CA ARG A 9 -41.67 -14.54 18.80
C ARG A 9 -40.55 -13.69 19.43
N GLY A 10 -40.28 -12.53 18.81
CA GLY A 10 -39.74 -11.30 19.42
C GLY A 10 -38.36 -10.91 18.85
N GLY A 11 -38.14 -9.82 18.11
CA GLY A 11 -38.73 -8.46 18.03
C GLY A 11 -37.52 -7.50 18.11
N LEU A 12 -37.37 -6.34 17.46
CA LEU A 12 -38.22 -5.38 16.78
C LEU A 12 -37.31 -4.43 15.95
N CYS A 13 -37.75 -3.99 14.78
CA CYS A 13 -37.59 -2.59 14.38
C CYS A 13 -38.76 -2.19 13.47
N ALA A 14 -39.52 -1.20 13.92
CA ALA A 14 -40.74 -0.72 13.30
C ALA A 14 -40.43 0.30 12.20
N ILE A 15 -41.06 0.14 11.04
CA ILE A 15 -41.26 1.19 10.04
C ILE A 15 -42.77 1.45 9.99
N TRP A 16 -43.18 2.69 10.23
CA TRP A 16 -44.56 3.14 10.06
C TRP A 16 -44.83 3.52 8.61
N LEU A 17 -45.88 2.91 8.02
CA LEU A 17 -46.64 3.46 6.89
C LEU A 17 -48.07 3.70 7.41
N LEU A 18 -48.55 4.95 7.32
CA LEU A 18 -49.91 5.35 7.69
C LEU A 18 -50.85 5.31 6.47
N PRO A 19 -52.11 4.84 6.60
CA PRO A 19 -53.17 5.08 5.63
C PRO A 19 -53.91 6.43 5.89
N PRO A 20 -54.61 7.00 4.89
CA PRO A 20 -55.09 8.38 4.92
C PRO A 20 -56.45 8.55 5.62
N GLY A 21 -56.65 9.71 6.25
CA GLY A 21 -57.98 10.23 6.61
C GLY A 21 -58.36 10.15 8.08
N SER A 22 -57.63 10.85 8.95
CA SER A 22 -58.09 11.19 10.31
C SER A 22 -57.53 12.55 10.72
N VAL A 23 -58.40 13.54 10.87
CA VAL A 23 -58.09 14.88 11.39
C VAL A 23 -57.79 14.76 12.89
N TYR A 24 -56.64 15.27 13.35
CA TYR A 24 -56.36 15.41 14.79
C TYR A 24 -56.04 16.86 15.14
N GLN A 25 -56.80 17.35 16.11
CA GLN A 25 -56.74 18.67 16.73
C GLN A 25 -55.86 18.55 17.99
N PHE A 26 -54.93 19.48 18.22
CA PHE A 26 -54.02 19.46 19.36
C PHE A 26 -54.76 19.64 20.71
N PRO A 27 -54.52 18.82 21.74
CA PRO A 27 -54.83 19.17 23.12
C PRO A 27 -53.64 19.89 23.79
N ALA A 28 -53.99 20.81 24.70
CA ALA A 28 -53.12 21.68 25.46
C ALA A 28 -52.19 20.95 26.46
N GLU A 29 -51.09 21.61 26.84
CA GLU A 29 -50.09 21.18 27.83
C GLU A 29 -50.68 20.80 29.20
N PRO A 30 -50.11 19.80 29.91
CA PRO A 30 -50.38 19.58 31.32
C PRO A 30 -49.29 20.12 32.27
N ASP A 31 -49.75 20.43 33.47
CA ASP A 31 -49.20 21.16 34.63
C ASP A 31 -47.97 20.51 35.33
N PRO A 32 -46.93 21.24 35.81
CA PRO A 32 -45.67 20.67 36.29
C PRO A 32 -45.62 20.07 37.71
N GLU A 33 -46.71 20.00 38.49
CA GLU A 33 -46.65 19.62 39.92
C GLU A 33 -47.03 18.16 40.28
N GLN A 34 -47.05 17.22 39.33
CA GLN A 34 -47.27 15.79 39.63
C GLN A 34 -46.01 14.89 39.53
N LEU A 35 -44.81 15.47 39.50
CA LEU A 35 -43.56 14.73 39.22
C LEU A 35 -42.68 14.38 40.45
N LEU A 36 -43.19 14.45 41.68
CA LEU A 36 -42.35 14.31 42.89
C LEU A 36 -42.73 13.21 43.89
N TRP A 37 -43.56 12.23 43.50
CA TRP A 37 -43.88 11.12 44.42
C TRP A 37 -43.84 9.73 43.78
N ASN A 38 -42.70 9.34 43.19
CA ASN A 38 -42.38 7.90 42.96
C ASN A 38 -40.89 7.57 42.71
N HIS A 39 -39.94 8.41 43.15
CA HIS A 39 -38.52 8.28 42.80
C HIS A 39 -37.68 7.32 43.68
N HIS A 40 -38.23 6.61 44.67
CA HIS A 40 -37.42 5.78 45.59
C HIS A 40 -37.79 4.30 45.67
N LYS A 41 -38.65 3.78 44.79
CA LYS A 41 -38.91 2.32 44.68
C LYS A 41 -38.72 1.71 43.29
N MET A 42 -38.25 2.47 42.30
CA MET A 42 -37.95 1.97 40.95
C MET A 42 -36.46 1.96 40.58
N LEU A 43 -35.54 2.26 41.50
CA LEU A 43 -34.09 2.19 41.23
C LEU A 43 -33.46 0.84 41.59
N GLY A 44 -34.15 -0.01 42.37
CA GLY A 44 -33.65 -1.34 42.76
C GLY A 44 -34.00 -2.49 41.81
N LEU A 45 -35.00 -2.31 40.93
CA LEU A 45 -35.51 -3.39 40.05
C LEU A 45 -34.96 -3.31 38.62
N TRP A 46 -34.47 -2.16 38.17
CA TRP A 46 -33.83 -2.02 36.85
C TRP A 46 -32.34 -2.38 36.85
N GLY A 47 -31.65 -2.22 37.99
CA GLY A 47 -30.25 -2.63 38.14
C GLY A 47 -30.06 -4.16 38.09
N LEU A 48 -31.05 -4.93 38.51
CA LEU A 48 -31.06 -6.40 38.44
C LEU A 48 -31.49 -6.94 37.06
N PHE A 49 -32.26 -6.18 36.28
CA PHE A 49 -32.65 -6.59 34.93
C PHE A 49 -31.52 -6.37 33.90
N PHE A 50 -30.67 -5.35 34.11
CA PHE A 50 -29.45 -5.16 33.32
C PHE A 50 -28.30 -6.10 33.72
N PHE A 51 -28.38 -6.78 34.87
CA PHE A 51 -27.39 -7.78 35.30
C PHE A 51 -27.69 -9.20 34.82
N LEU A 52 -28.84 -9.43 34.18
CA LEU A 52 -29.28 -10.75 33.67
C LEU A 52 -29.52 -10.80 32.15
N LEU A 53 -29.19 -9.74 31.42
CA LEU A 53 -28.93 -9.84 29.99
C LEU A 53 -27.51 -10.38 29.83
N GLY A 54 -27.37 -11.71 29.95
CA GLY A 54 -26.28 -12.37 29.26
C GLY A 54 -26.29 -11.88 27.82
N CYS A 55 -25.11 -11.50 27.29
CA CYS A 55 -24.99 -11.18 25.87
C CYS A 55 -25.69 -12.31 25.10
N VAL A 56 -26.73 -11.97 24.34
CA VAL A 56 -27.31 -12.91 23.39
C VAL A 56 -26.20 -13.18 22.36
N GLN A 57 -25.48 -14.28 22.55
CA GLN A 57 -24.46 -14.73 21.60
C GLN A 57 -25.20 -15.10 20.32
N GLY A 58 -24.86 -14.47 19.20
CA GLY A 58 -25.36 -14.89 17.89
C GLY A 58 -24.87 -16.30 17.60
N GLU A 59 -25.76 -17.20 17.17
CA GLU A 59 -25.30 -18.52 16.72
C GLU A 59 -24.42 -18.37 15.46
N PRO A 60 -23.33 -19.15 15.34
CA PRO A 60 -22.48 -19.11 14.16
C PRO A 60 -23.28 -19.47 12.91
N VAL A 61 -22.99 -18.80 11.80
CA VAL A 61 -23.55 -19.17 10.49
C VAL A 61 -22.66 -20.21 9.81
N CYS A 62 -23.25 -21.30 9.33
CA CYS A 62 -22.54 -22.38 8.65
C CYS A 62 -22.96 -22.45 7.18
N TYR A 63 -21.98 -22.60 6.31
CA TYR A 63 -22.19 -22.78 4.87
C TYR A 63 -21.54 -24.08 4.42
N ASP A 64 -22.23 -24.79 3.52
CA ASP A 64 -21.76 -26.05 2.98
C ASP A 64 -20.34 -25.92 2.41
N LYS A 65 -19.49 -26.92 2.69
CA LYS A 65 -18.08 -27.06 2.24
C LYS A 65 -17.06 -26.08 2.83
N ILE A 66 -17.47 -24.92 3.33
CA ILE A 66 -16.55 -23.87 3.82
C ILE A 66 -16.60 -23.66 5.35
N GLY A 67 -17.56 -24.31 6.02
CA GLY A 67 -17.63 -24.39 7.48
C GLY A 67 -18.44 -23.26 8.12
N CYS A 68 -18.17 -23.00 9.39
CA CYS A 68 -18.93 -22.05 10.21
C CYS A 68 -18.13 -20.79 10.53
N PHE A 69 -18.84 -19.68 10.68
CA PHE A 69 -18.31 -18.36 10.97
C PHE A 69 -19.07 -17.79 12.16
N SER A 70 -18.37 -17.41 13.22
CA SER A 70 -18.94 -16.65 14.34
C SER A 70 -18.58 -15.17 14.26
N ASP A 71 -19.37 -14.35 14.93
CA ASP A 71 -19.13 -12.94 15.23
C ASP A 71 -18.52 -12.75 16.64
N GLU A 72 -18.08 -13.82 17.29
CA GLU A 72 -17.36 -13.73 18.56
C GLU A 72 -15.97 -13.12 18.37
N LYS A 73 -15.35 -12.69 19.47
CA LYS A 73 -13.96 -12.21 19.44
C LYS A 73 -13.03 -13.31 18.86
N PRO A 74 -12.05 -12.95 18.01
CA PRO A 74 -11.64 -11.59 17.64
C PRO A 74 -12.36 -11.00 16.40
N TRP A 75 -13.37 -11.67 15.86
CA TRP A 75 -14.03 -11.31 14.60
C TRP A 75 -14.94 -10.08 14.72
N SER A 76 -15.51 -9.86 15.91
CA SER A 76 -16.24 -8.64 16.26
C SER A 76 -16.21 -8.38 17.77
N GLY A 77 -16.81 -7.28 18.21
CA GLY A 77 -16.86 -6.87 19.62
C GLY A 77 -15.50 -6.48 20.20
N THR A 78 -14.53 -6.13 19.34
CA THR A 78 -13.22 -5.57 19.74
C THR A 78 -13.18 -4.06 19.53
N LEU A 79 -12.11 -3.40 19.96
CA LEU A 79 -11.94 -1.96 19.73
C LEU A 79 -11.82 -1.65 18.23
N GLU A 80 -11.12 -2.51 17.49
CA GLU A 80 -10.85 -2.39 16.06
C GLU A 80 -12.07 -2.82 15.22
N ARG A 81 -12.92 -3.72 15.74
CA ARG A 81 -14.11 -4.27 15.09
C ARG A 81 -15.33 -4.25 16.04
N PRO A 82 -15.89 -3.08 16.35
CA PRO A 82 -16.90 -2.95 17.42
C PRO A 82 -18.28 -3.53 17.04
N ILE A 83 -18.60 -3.59 15.75
CA ILE A 83 -19.92 -4.02 15.26
C ILE A 83 -19.90 -5.52 14.99
N ALA A 84 -20.72 -6.28 15.73
CA ALA A 84 -20.97 -7.70 15.47
C ALA A 84 -21.71 -7.89 14.14
N ARG A 85 -21.06 -8.57 13.19
CA ARG A 85 -21.64 -8.93 11.89
C ARG A 85 -21.13 -10.28 11.41
N LEU A 86 -22.06 -11.15 11.07
CA LEU A 86 -21.77 -12.40 10.37
C LEU A 86 -21.52 -12.12 8.87
N PRO A 87 -20.66 -12.92 8.21
CA PRO A 87 -20.46 -12.79 6.77
C PRO A 87 -21.71 -13.23 6.00
N SER A 88 -21.92 -12.64 4.83
CA SER A 88 -22.98 -13.00 3.88
C SER A 88 -22.77 -14.41 3.32
N SER A 89 -23.82 -15.02 2.76
CA SER A 89 -23.72 -16.37 2.19
C SER A 89 -22.89 -16.41 0.91
N PRO A 90 -22.30 -17.58 0.56
CA PRO A 90 -21.63 -17.80 -0.73
C PRO A 90 -22.46 -17.36 -1.94
N GLU A 91 -23.76 -17.65 -1.95
CA GLU A 91 -24.66 -17.32 -3.05
C GLU A 91 -24.87 -15.80 -3.18
N HIS A 92 -24.85 -15.08 -2.06
CA HIS A 92 -24.96 -13.63 -2.04
C HIS A 92 -23.66 -12.95 -2.49
N ILE A 93 -22.52 -13.44 -1.99
CA ILE A 93 -21.19 -12.91 -2.35
C ILE A 93 -20.89 -13.21 -3.82
N ASN A 94 -21.31 -14.38 -4.30
CA ASN A 94 -21.17 -14.86 -5.68
C ASN A 94 -19.71 -14.77 -6.17
N THR A 95 -18.80 -15.42 -5.44
CA THR A 95 -17.37 -15.44 -5.80
C THR A 95 -17.17 -16.20 -7.12
N ARG A 96 -16.45 -15.58 -8.06
CA ARG A 96 -16.15 -16.14 -9.39
C ARG A 96 -14.64 -16.20 -9.60
N LEU A 97 -14.17 -17.33 -10.10
CA LEU A 97 -12.78 -17.54 -10.51
C LEU A 97 -12.68 -17.49 -12.03
N LEU A 98 -12.04 -16.46 -12.55
CA LEU A 98 -11.84 -16.24 -13.98
C LEU A 98 -10.40 -16.63 -14.34
N LEU A 99 -10.25 -17.70 -15.13
CA LEU A 99 -8.94 -18.22 -15.53
C LEU A 99 -8.45 -17.58 -16.83
N PHE A 100 -7.25 -17.00 -16.75
CA PHE A 100 -6.47 -16.51 -17.87
C PHE A 100 -5.12 -17.24 -17.94
N THR A 101 -4.78 -17.69 -19.14
CA THR A 101 -3.53 -18.35 -19.52
C THR A 101 -3.04 -17.74 -20.82
N ARG A 102 -1.84 -18.14 -21.28
CA ARG A 102 -1.34 -17.70 -22.60
C ARG A 102 -2.24 -18.11 -23.76
N GLU A 103 -3.03 -19.17 -23.61
CA GLU A 103 -3.89 -19.71 -24.66
C GLU A 103 -5.22 -18.95 -24.81
N ASN A 104 -5.66 -18.23 -23.77
CA ASN A 104 -6.89 -17.44 -23.76
C ASN A 104 -6.65 -16.00 -23.27
N ALA A 105 -5.49 -15.44 -23.63
CA ALA A 105 -5.11 -14.08 -23.27
C ALA A 105 -6.06 -13.05 -23.91
N GLU A 106 -6.27 -11.95 -23.19
CA GLU A 106 -7.05 -10.79 -23.62
C GLU A 106 -6.12 -9.57 -23.65
N ASN A 107 -6.66 -8.35 -23.71
CA ASN A 107 -5.82 -7.17 -23.48
C ASN A 107 -5.44 -7.06 -21.98
N PHE A 108 -4.22 -6.59 -21.69
CA PHE A 108 -3.74 -6.16 -20.35
C PHE A 108 -3.18 -7.22 -19.37
N GLN A 109 -2.86 -8.47 -19.76
CA GLN A 109 -2.12 -9.38 -18.85
C GLN A 109 -0.60 -9.17 -18.90
N ALA A 110 -0.04 -8.52 -17.87
CA ALA A 110 1.41 -8.28 -17.77
C ALA A 110 2.22 -9.57 -17.51
N MET A 111 1.76 -10.44 -16.60
CA MET A 111 2.46 -11.68 -16.23
C MET A 111 2.66 -12.62 -17.42
N LEU A 112 1.61 -12.81 -18.24
CA LEU A 112 1.65 -13.72 -19.39
C LEU A 112 2.72 -13.33 -20.44
N LYS A 113 3.22 -12.09 -20.40
CA LYS A 113 4.31 -11.62 -21.28
C LYS A 113 5.70 -12.09 -20.86
N VAL A 114 5.90 -12.39 -19.58
CA VAL A 114 7.23 -12.74 -19.02
C VAL A 114 7.30 -14.20 -18.56
N GLU A 115 6.17 -14.81 -18.21
CA GLU A 115 6.12 -16.19 -17.69
C GLU A 115 4.89 -16.96 -18.17
N ASP A 116 4.94 -18.28 -18.06
CA ASP A 116 3.84 -19.19 -18.37
C ASP A 116 3.14 -19.59 -17.07
N VAL A 117 1.96 -19.01 -16.82
CA VAL A 117 1.28 -19.08 -15.53
C VAL A 117 -0.23 -19.20 -15.71
N ASN A 118 -0.88 -19.89 -14.78
CA ASN A 118 -2.33 -19.91 -14.64
C ASN A 118 -2.76 -18.73 -13.76
N CYS A 119 -3.32 -17.68 -14.36
CA CYS A 119 -3.75 -16.49 -13.65
C CYS A 119 -5.25 -16.57 -13.35
N PHE A 120 -5.61 -16.71 -12.08
CA PHE A 120 -7.00 -16.70 -11.63
C PHE A 120 -7.38 -15.33 -11.06
N CYS A 121 -8.24 -14.59 -11.75
CA CYS A 121 -8.85 -13.37 -11.20
C CYS A 121 -10.06 -13.76 -10.35
N THR A 122 -10.05 -13.34 -9.08
CA THR A 122 -11.17 -13.56 -8.15
C THR A 122 -12.09 -12.35 -8.16
N ASP A 123 -13.29 -12.50 -8.72
CA ASP A 123 -14.34 -11.51 -8.63
C ASP A 123 -15.31 -11.86 -7.50
N TRP A 124 -15.38 -11.00 -6.50
CA TRP A 124 -16.28 -11.09 -5.35
C TRP A 124 -17.11 -9.81 -5.19
N SER A 125 -17.37 -9.11 -6.31
CA SER A 125 -18.06 -7.82 -6.32
C SER A 125 -19.46 -7.85 -5.71
N GLY A 126 -20.14 -9.01 -5.72
CA GLY A 126 -21.41 -9.20 -5.01
C GLY A 126 -21.28 -9.05 -3.49
N GLY A 127 -20.16 -9.50 -2.92
CA GLY A 127 -19.86 -9.38 -1.50
C GLY A 127 -19.11 -8.11 -1.10
N SER A 128 -18.46 -7.42 -2.05
CA SER A 128 -17.69 -6.21 -1.75
C SER A 128 -18.54 -4.94 -1.84
N ARG A 129 -19.53 -4.86 -2.75
CA ARG A 129 -20.38 -3.67 -2.93
C ARG A 129 -21.52 -3.61 -1.91
N THR A 130 -21.14 -3.42 -0.66
CA THR A 130 -22.00 -3.30 0.51
C THR A 130 -21.31 -2.38 1.52
N ILE A 131 -21.92 -2.05 2.66
CA ILE A 131 -21.27 -1.26 3.71
C ILE A 131 -19.90 -1.86 4.10
N TYR A 132 -18.91 -1.02 4.41
CA TYR A 132 -17.52 -1.46 4.58
C TYR A 132 -17.39 -2.55 5.65
N THR A 133 -18.15 -2.42 6.73
CA THR A 133 -18.19 -3.38 7.84
C THR A 133 -18.65 -4.78 7.41
N GLN A 134 -19.60 -4.86 6.46
CA GLN A 134 -20.05 -6.13 5.90
C GLN A 134 -19.01 -6.68 4.91
N ALA A 135 -18.45 -5.84 4.05
CA ALA A 135 -17.39 -6.24 3.11
C ALA A 135 -16.18 -6.82 3.86
N ALA A 136 -15.74 -6.17 4.95
CA ALA A 136 -14.64 -6.62 5.80
C ALA A 136 -14.93 -7.95 6.55
N ASN A 137 -16.19 -8.37 6.67
CA ASN A 137 -16.54 -9.71 7.18
C ASN A 137 -16.68 -10.72 6.02
N ASN A 138 -17.22 -10.31 4.87
CA ASN A 138 -17.40 -11.15 3.69
C ASN A 138 -16.08 -11.74 3.16
N ILE A 139 -14.94 -11.06 3.36
CA ILE A 139 -13.61 -11.61 3.00
C ILE A 139 -13.33 -12.98 3.62
N ARG A 140 -13.94 -13.30 4.79
CA ARG A 140 -13.78 -14.60 5.44
C ARG A 140 -14.39 -15.73 4.62
N VAL A 141 -15.57 -15.47 4.03
CA VAL A 141 -16.24 -16.44 3.14
C VAL A 141 -15.49 -16.55 1.82
N VAL A 142 -15.08 -15.43 1.22
CA VAL A 142 -14.29 -15.44 -0.02
C VAL A 142 -13.00 -16.24 0.18
N GLY A 143 -12.25 -15.98 1.27
CA GLY A 143 -11.04 -16.73 1.60
C GLY A 143 -11.30 -18.22 1.82
N ALA A 144 -12.43 -18.59 2.43
CA ALA A 144 -12.80 -19.98 2.61
C ALA A 144 -13.16 -20.70 1.29
N GLU A 145 -13.85 -20.02 0.36
CA GLU A 145 -14.16 -20.56 -0.97
C GLU A 145 -12.89 -20.76 -1.81
N LEU A 146 -11.97 -19.78 -1.77
CA LEU A 146 -10.66 -19.89 -2.42
C LEU A 146 -9.82 -21.02 -1.83
N ALA A 147 -9.78 -21.14 -0.51
CA ALA A 147 -9.09 -22.24 0.18
C ALA A 147 -9.69 -23.60 -0.20
N TYR A 148 -11.02 -23.70 -0.32
CA TYR A 148 -11.68 -24.92 -0.79
C TYR A 148 -11.26 -25.30 -2.21
N PHE A 149 -11.22 -24.33 -3.14
CA PHE A 149 -10.75 -24.55 -4.51
C PHE A 149 -9.28 -24.97 -4.57
N ILE A 150 -8.39 -24.27 -3.86
CA ILE A 150 -6.96 -24.60 -3.80
C ILE A 150 -6.76 -25.98 -3.16
N GLY A 151 -7.53 -26.31 -2.12
CA GLY A 151 -7.55 -27.63 -1.49
C GLY A 151 -7.99 -28.73 -2.46
N TYR A 152 -8.92 -28.45 -3.37
CA TYR A 152 -9.27 -29.36 -4.45
C TYR A 152 -8.10 -29.58 -5.42
N LEU A 153 -7.42 -28.52 -5.87
CA LEU A 153 -6.25 -28.63 -6.74
C LEU A 153 -5.12 -29.46 -6.08
N SER A 154 -4.83 -29.19 -4.81
CA SER A 154 -3.81 -29.93 -4.06
C SER A 154 -4.20 -31.40 -3.84
N SER A 155 -5.41 -31.67 -3.34
CA SER A 155 -5.79 -33.03 -2.97
C SER A 155 -6.11 -33.93 -4.16
N LYS A 156 -6.78 -33.40 -5.19
CA LYS A 156 -7.28 -34.16 -6.35
C LYS A 156 -6.33 -34.09 -7.55
N MET A 157 -5.78 -32.91 -7.83
CA MET A 157 -4.87 -32.70 -8.97
C MET A 157 -3.39 -32.83 -8.58
N LYS A 158 -3.08 -33.02 -7.29
CA LYS A 158 -1.70 -33.10 -6.76
C LYS A 158 -0.87 -31.85 -7.07
N TYR A 159 -1.53 -30.70 -7.21
CA TYR A 159 -0.87 -29.42 -7.44
C TYR A 159 -0.24 -28.91 -6.12
N PRO A 160 1.09 -28.71 -6.05
CA PRO A 160 1.75 -28.29 -4.81
C PRO A 160 1.30 -26.88 -4.36
N LEU A 161 1.05 -26.71 -3.06
CA LEU A 161 0.73 -25.39 -2.48
C LEU A 161 1.89 -24.39 -2.61
N SER A 162 3.12 -24.90 -2.65
CA SER A 162 4.33 -24.10 -2.91
C SER A 162 4.33 -23.42 -4.28
N ASN A 163 3.51 -23.90 -5.22
CA ASN A 163 3.37 -23.32 -6.56
C ASN A 163 2.18 -22.35 -6.65
N VAL A 164 1.59 -21.98 -5.51
CA VAL A 164 0.48 -21.03 -5.43
C VAL A 164 1.02 -19.69 -4.92
N HIS A 165 0.78 -18.63 -5.69
CA HIS A 165 0.99 -17.25 -5.30
C HIS A 165 -0.35 -16.52 -5.29
N ILE A 166 -0.72 -15.94 -4.14
CA ILE A 166 -1.94 -15.16 -4.00
C ILE A 166 -1.58 -13.68 -3.89
N ILE A 167 -2.15 -12.85 -4.75
CA ILE A 167 -1.95 -11.40 -4.73
C ILE A 167 -3.27 -10.76 -4.34
N GLY A 168 -3.29 -10.11 -3.18
CA GLY A 168 -4.45 -9.39 -2.67
C GLY A 168 -4.19 -7.89 -2.70
N HIS A 169 -5.18 -7.10 -3.13
CA HIS A 169 -5.16 -5.64 -3.00
C HIS A 169 -6.22 -5.20 -2.00
N SER A 170 -5.93 -4.21 -1.14
CA SER A 170 -6.89 -3.67 -0.18
C SER A 170 -7.45 -4.77 0.76
N LEU A 171 -8.78 -4.90 0.88
CA LEU A 171 -9.46 -6.01 1.55
C LEU A 171 -9.07 -7.40 0.99
N GLY A 172 -8.69 -7.47 -0.27
CA GLY A 172 -8.18 -8.68 -0.91
C GLY A 172 -6.88 -9.19 -0.26
N SER A 173 -6.06 -8.33 0.32
CA SER A 173 -4.86 -8.73 1.07
C SER A 173 -5.21 -9.59 2.29
N HIS A 174 -6.27 -9.24 3.00
CA HIS A 174 -6.76 -10.03 4.13
C HIS A 174 -7.51 -11.28 3.69
N THR A 175 -8.16 -11.23 2.52
CA THR A 175 -8.72 -12.42 1.87
C THR A 175 -7.60 -13.43 1.57
N ALA A 176 -6.46 -12.98 1.05
CA ALA A 176 -5.30 -13.83 0.82
C ALA A 176 -4.73 -14.42 2.12
N GLY A 177 -4.66 -13.62 3.18
CA GLY A 177 -4.29 -14.10 4.52
C GLY A 177 -5.25 -15.16 5.07
N GLU A 178 -6.56 -14.99 4.90
CA GLU A 178 -7.57 -16.00 5.27
C GLU A 178 -7.36 -17.33 4.52
N VAL A 179 -7.00 -17.27 3.23
CA VAL A 179 -6.65 -18.49 2.47
C VAL A 179 -5.42 -19.16 3.07
N GLY A 180 -4.37 -18.39 3.36
CA GLY A 180 -3.12 -18.88 3.93
C GLY A 180 -3.33 -19.63 5.25
N LYS A 181 -4.12 -19.05 6.17
CA LYS A 181 -4.49 -19.68 7.45
C LYS A 181 -5.19 -21.03 7.28
N ARG A 182 -6.01 -21.15 6.25
CA ARG A 182 -6.77 -22.39 5.95
C ARG A 182 -5.95 -23.41 5.18
N MET A 183 -4.90 -22.97 4.48
CA MET A 183 -4.06 -23.80 3.62
C MET A 183 -2.57 -23.64 3.97
N PRO A 184 -2.10 -24.16 5.12
CA PRO A 184 -0.69 -24.08 5.47
C PRO A 184 0.22 -24.63 4.37
N GLY A 185 1.23 -23.85 3.96
CA GLY A 185 2.16 -24.20 2.90
C GLY A 185 1.94 -23.51 1.55
N ILE A 186 1.04 -22.50 1.47
CA ILE A 186 1.01 -21.57 0.33
C ILE A 186 2.41 -21.00 0.09
N GLY A 187 2.87 -21.03 -1.15
CA GLY A 187 4.22 -20.60 -1.53
C GLY A 187 4.45 -19.11 -1.28
N ARG A 188 3.53 -18.26 -1.76
CA ARG A 188 3.68 -16.81 -1.61
C ARG A 188 2.34 -16.10 -1.44
N ILE A 189 2.32 -15.06 -0.61
CA ILE A 189 1.26 -14.04 -0.57
C ILE A 189 1.88 -12.66 -0.80
N THR A 190 1.31 -11.87 -1.70
CA THR A 190 1.64 -10.45 -1.82
C THR A 190 0.46 -9.58 -1.39
N GLY A 191 0.67 -8.74 -0.38
CA GLY A 191 -0.30 -7.74 0.08
C GLY A 191 -0.07 -6.37 -0.59
N LEU A 192 -0.99 -5.93 -1.43
CA LEU A 192 -0.93 -4.64 -2.11
C LEU A 192 -1.78 -3.63 -1.34
N ASP A 193 -1.11 -2.81 -0.55
CA ASP A 193 -1.66 -1.84 0.39
C ASP A 193 -2.81 -2.44 1.23
N PRO A 194 -2.51 -3.43 2.11
CA PRO A 194 -3.52 -4.08 2.95
C PRO A 194 -4.38 -3.05 3.70
N ALA A 195 -5.69 -3.25 3.73
CA ALA A 195 -6.62 -2.26 4.28
C ALA A 195 -6.48 -2.09 5.80
N GLY A 196 -6.29 -0.85 6.27
CA GLY A 196 -6.18 -0.52 7.69
C GLY A 196 -7.47 -0.69 8.50
N PRO A 197 -8.59 -0.07 8.08
CA PRO A 197 -9.81 -0.07 8.88
C PRO A 197 -10.33 -1.49 9.10
N TYR A 198 -10.65 -1.86 10.35
CA TYR A 198 -11.09 -3.19 10.81
C TYR A 198 -10.02 -4.31 10.83
N PHE A 199 -8.76 -4.04 10.49
CA PHE A 199 -7.68 -5.04 10.48
C PHE A 199 -6.39 -4.58 11.19
N GLN A 200 -6.06 -3.29 11.13
CA GLN A 200 -4.89 -2.79 11.83
C GLN A 200 -5.00 -3.03 13.34
N ASN A 201 -3.92 -3.52 13.94
CA ASN A 201 -3.82 -3.90 15.36
C ASN A 201 -4.73 -5.05 15.81
N THR A 202 -5.41 -5.74 14.89
CA THR A 202 -6.13 -6.97 15.26
C THR A 202 -5.15 -8.12 15.49
N PRO A 203 -5.59 -9.18 16.20
CA PRO A 203 -4.87 -10.45 16.24
C PRO A 203 -4.59 -11.01 14.84
N ILE A 204 -3.53 -11.82 14.72
CA ILE A 204 -3.03 -12.34 13.44
C ILE A 204 -4.09 -13.18 12.71
N GLU A 205 -5.03 -13.79 13.44
CA GLU A 205 -6.14 -14.59 12.93
C GLU A 205 -7.08 -13.79 12.03
N VAL A 206 -7.14 -12.46 12.20
CA VAL A 206 -8.12 -11.59 11.50
C VAL A 206 -7.53 -10.91 10.26
N ARG A 207 -6.21 -10.73 10.20
CA ARG A 207 -5.52 -9.90 9.19
C ARG A 207 -4.47 -10.68 8.42
N LEU A 208 -3.82 -10.03 7.46
CA LEU A 208 -2.63 -10.59 6.80
C LEU A 208 -1.48 -10.60 7.81
N ASP A 209 -0.69 -11.67 7.78
CA ASP A 209 0.47 -11.87 8.66
C ASP A 209 1.55 -12.72 7.97
N PRO A 210 2.84 -12.61 8.35
CA PRO A 210 3.90 -13.44 7.77
C PRO A 210 3.63 -14.95 7.89
N THR A 211 2.88 -15.39 8.90
CA THR A 211 2.55 -16.81 9.10
C THR A 211 1.61 -17.40 8.04
N ASP A 212 1.00 -16.58 7.18
CA ASP A 212 0.00 -17.01 6.22
C ASP A 212 0.56 -17.72 4.98
N ALA A 213 1.87 -17.60 4.71
CA ALA A 213 2.53 -18.29 3.60
C ALA A 213 4.02 -18.53 3.90
N VAL A 214 4.67 -19.35 3.08
CA VAL A 214 6.13 -19.56 3.14
C VAL A 214 6.88 -18.24 2.93
N PHE A 215 6.35 -17.38 2.06
CA PHE A 215 6.84 -16.02 1.89
C PHE A 215 5.68 -15.03 1.75
N VAL A 216 5.81 -13.89 2.42
CA VAL A 216 4.82 -12.81 2.41
C VAL A 216 5.56 -11.52 2.17
N ASP A 217 5.17 -10.78 1.12
CA ASP A 217 5.68 -9.45 0.81
C ASP A 217 4.52 -8.44 0.75
N ALA A 218 4.73 -7.22 1.23
CA ALA A 218 3.69 -6.18 1.23
C ALA A 218 4.22 -4.86 0.67
N ILE A 219 3.35 -4.15 -0.07
CA ILE A 219 3.64 -2.82 -0.63
C ILE A 219 2.67 -1.82 -0.01
N HIS A 220 3.18 -0.87 0.75
CA HIS A 220 2.42 0.13 1.49
C HIS A 220 2.45 1.47 0.74
N THR A 221 1.29 2.00 0.38
CA THR A 221 1.17 3.21 -0.45
C THR A 221 0.20 4.26 0.08
N ASP A 222 -0.62 3.93 1.09
CA ASP A 222 -1.55 4.87 1.70
C ASP A 222 -1.70 4.71 3.22
N THR A 223 -0.58 4.70 3.93
CA THR A 223 -0.50 4.38 5.37
C THR A 223 -0.90 5.50 6.32
N ASP A 224 -1.37 6.63 5.81
CA ASP A 224 -1.83 7.73 6.64
C ASP A 224 -3.03 7.29 7.50
N PRO A 225 -3.24 7.83 8.71
CA PRO A 225 -4.43 7.51 9.48
C PRO A 225 -5.71 7.83 8.70
N LEU A 226 -6.71 6.94 8.76
CA LEU A 226 -8.01 7.14 8.12
C LEU A 226 -8.63 8.49 8.51
N ILE A 227 -8.53 8.89 9.78
CA ILE A 227 -9.01 10.19 10.25
C ILE A 227 -7.83 10.96 10.85
N PRO A 228 -7.57 12.22 10.43
CA PRO A 228 -8.30 13.02 9.44
C PRO A 228 -7.76 12.93 8.00
N LYS A 229 -6.74 12.09 7.75
CA LYS A 229 -5.96 12.14 6.50
C LYS A 229 -6.49 11.21 5.38
N MET A 230 -7.48 10.37 5.68
CA MET A 230 -8.14 9.46 4.74
C MET A 230 -7.20 8.44 4.09
N GLY A 231 -6.19 7.96 4.82
CA GLY A 231 -5.39 6.82 4.34
C GLY A 231 -6.12 5.49 4.59
N TYR A 232 -6.15 4.62 3.58
CA TYR A 232 -6.84 3.34 3.65
C TYR A 232 -5.92 2.16 3.97
N GLY A 233 -4.61 2.30 3.80
CA GLY A 233 -3.63 1.24 4.00
C GLY A 233 -3.20 1.09 5.47
N MET A 234 -2.73 -0.10 5.83
CA MET A 234 -2.08 -0.36 7.12
C MET A 234 -0.70 0.30 7.16
N SER A 235 -0.37 0.99 8.26
CA SER A 235 1.01 1.40 8.57
C SER A 235 1.79 0.30 9.32
N GLN A 236 1.07 -0.64 9.91
CA GLN A 236 1.63 -1.82 10.56
C GLN A 236 2.30 -2.74 9.54
N SER A 237 3.52 -3.19 9.84
CA SER A 237 4.21 -4.26 9.10
C SER A 237 3.49 -5.60 9.27
N VAL A 238 3.21 -6.28 8.16
CA VAL A 238 2.40 -7.51 8.10
C VAL A 238 3.04 -8.60 7.23
N ALA A 239 4.28 -8.41 6.80
CA ALA A 239 4.96 -9.28 5.85
C ALA A 239 6.38 -9.65 6.33
N HIS A 240 6.98 -10.64 5.65
CA HIS A 240 8.42 -10.87 5.79
C HIS A 240 9.22 -9.72 5.19
N MET A 241 8.67 -9.09 4.14
CA MET A 241 9.21 -7.87 3.53
C MET A 241 8.12 -6.84 3.34
N ASP A 242 8.15 -5.78 4.13
CA ASP A 242 7.29 -4.62 3.95
C ASP A 242 8.05 -3.51 3.19
N PHE A 243 7.52 -3.11 2.05
CA PHE A 243 8.04 -2.04 1.20
C PHE A 243 7.20 -0.77 1.36
N PHE A 244 7.87 0.37 1.62
CA PHE A 244 7.26 1.69 1.78
C PHE A 244 7.79 2.65 0.70
N PRO A 245 7.39 2.49 -0.57
CA PRO A 245 7.79 3.39 -1.65
C PRO A 245 7.38 4.82 -1.32
N ASN A 246 8.28 5.79 -1.51
CA ASN A 246 8.08 7.21 -1.21
C ASN A 246 7.65 7.47 0.26
N GLY A 247 8.02 6.56 1.17
CA GLY A 247 7.63 6.62 2.58
C GLY A 247 6.26 6.03 2.91
N GLY A 248 5.51 5.54 1.92
CA GLY A 248 4.26 4.81 2.12
C GLY A 248 2.99 5.63 2.35
N GLU A 249 3.09 6.95 2.58
CA GLU A 249 1.91 7.78 2.89
C GLU A 249 1.37 8.58 1.69
N ASN A 250 2.27 9.12 0.86
CA ASN A 250 1.95 10.13 -0.15
C ASN A 250 2.70 9.80 -1.45
N MET A 251 2.01 9.22 -2.41
CA MET A 251 2.64 8.80 -3.66
C MET A 251 2.78 10.00 -4.62
N PRO A 252 3.94 10.16 -5.28
CA PRO A 252 4.12 11.18 -6.30
C PRO A 252 3.03 11.09 -7.39
N GLY A 253 2.48 12.24 -7.79
CA GLY A 253 1.40 12.32 -8.78
C GLY A 253 0.00 12.04 -8.24
N CYS A 254 -0.16 11.74 -6.95
CA CYS A 254 -1.46 11.72 -6.29
C CYS A 254 -1.72 13.06 -5.56
N SER A 255 -2.92 13.62 -5.73
CA SER A 255 -3.35 14.83 -5.01
C SER A 255 -4.20 14.45 -3.81
N LYS A 256 -3.91 14.99 -2.62
CA LYS A 256 -4.81 14.90 -1.45
C LYS A 256 -5.65 16.18 -1.37
N PRO A 257 -6.97 16.15 -1.65
CA PRO A 257 -7.80 17.33 -1.45
C PRO A 257 -7.86 17.69 0.03
N ILE A 258 -7.60 18.96 0.36
CA ILE A 258 -7.53 19.51 1.72
C ILE A 258 -8.92 19.54 2.44
N LEU A 259 -10.02 19.22 1.74
CA LEU A 259 -11.38 19.44 2.22
C LEU A 259 -12.20 18.14 2.39
N ALA A 260 -11.67 17.12 3.06
CA ALA A 260 -12.40 15.89 3.42
C ALA A 260 -12.87 15.88 4.89
N LYS A 261 -13.19 17.05 5.47
CA LYS A 261 -13.56 17.17 6.91
C LYS A 261 -14.90 16.55 7.31
N LEU A 262 -15.69 16.00 6.37
CA LEU A 262 -17.08 15.60 6.62
C LEU A 262 -17.52 14.41 5.76
N LEU A 263 -16.85 13.24 5.83
CA LEU A 263 -17.35 12.07 5.09
C LEU A 263 -17.44 10.79 5.92
N ASP A 264 -18.62 10.20 5.76
CA ASP A 264 -19.06 8.85 6.10
C ASP A 264 -18.24 7.82 5.32
N ILE A 265 -17.63 6.88 6.04
CA ILE A 265 -16.80 5.81 5.46
C ILE A 265 -17.60 4.93 4.50
N ASP A 266 -18.92 4.80 4.71
CA ASP A 266 -19.79 3.96 3.88
C ASP A 266 -20.01 4.59 2.49
N GLY A 267 -20.24 5.92 2.42
CA GLY A 267 -20.41 6.64 1.14
C GLY A 267 -19.14 6.71 0.27
N LEU A 268 -17.97 6.45 0.86
CA LEU A 268 -16.68 6.43 0.19
C LEU A 268 -16.39 5.09 -0.48
N TRP A 269 -16.82 4.01 0.18
CA TRP A 269 -16.72 2.64 -0.33
C TRP A 269 -17.77 2.34 -1.41
N GLU A 270 -18.96 2.95 -1.34
CA GLU A 270 -20.03 2.80 -2.35
C GLU A 270 -19.79 3.54 -3.68
N GLY A 271 -18.58 4.10 -3.90
CA GLY A 271 -18.12 4.50 -5.23
C GLY A 271 -17.96 6.00 -5.50
N SER A 272 -17.49 6.79 -4.54
CA SER A 272 -17.24 8.22 -4.76
C SER A 272 -15.74 8.58 -4.97
N LYS A 273 -15.36 8.67 -6.26
CA LYS A 273 -14.22 9.39 -6.88
C LYS A 273 -12.78 8.82 -6.73
N ASP A 274 -12.21 8.42 -7.88
CA ASP A 274 -10.82 7.98 -8.13
C ASP A 274 -9.69 8.84 -7.52
N ILE A 275 -9.97 10.09 -7.18
CA ILE A 275 -8.99 11.03 -6.61
C ILE A 275 -8.59 10.62 -5.18
N PHE A 276 -9.53 10.11 -4.37
CA PHE A 276 -9.25 9.74 -2.97
C PHE A 276 -8.53 8.39 -2.85
N ALA A 277 -8.73 7.48 -3.81
CA ALA A 277 -8.06 6.20 -3.82
C ALA A 277 -6.68 6.23 -4.50
N CYS A 278 -6.21 7.36 -5.05
CA CYS A 278 -5.01 7.38 -5.90
C CYS A 278 -3.79 6.72 -5.24
N ASN A 279 -3.48 7.07 -3.99
CA ASN A 279 -2.41 6.46 -3.22
C ASN A 279 -2.66 4.96 -3.03
N HIS A 280 -3.86 4.59 -2.58
CA HIS A 280 -4.25 3.21 -2.33
C HIS A 280 -4.14 2.31 -3.57
N LEU A 281 -4.37 2.88 -4.76
CA LEU A 281 -4.26 2.19 -6.05
C LEU A 281 -2.81 2.13 -6.57
N ARG A 282 -1.83 2.79 -5.94
CA ARG A 282 -0.43 2.77 -6.42
C ARG A 282 0.27 1.46 -6.18
N SER A 283 -0.07 0.74 -5.12
CA SER A 283 0.52 -0.58 -4.81
C SER A 283 0.43 -1.55 -5.99
N TYR A 284 -0.76 -1.77 -6.57
CA TYR A 284 -0.89 -2.64 -7.74
C TYR A 284 -0.32 -2.03 -9.02
N LYS A 285 -0.29 -0.70 -9.17
CA LYS A 285 0.33 -0.04 -10.32
C LYS A 285 1.84 -0.27 -10.34
N TYR A 286 2.49 -0.15 -9.19
CA TYR A 286 3.91 -0.46 -9.03
C TYR A 286 4.17 -1.95 -9.21
N TYR A 287 3.36 -2.82 -8.60
CA TYR A 287 3.47 -4.26 -8.80
C TYR A 287 3.37 -4.64 -10.29
N THR A 288 2.37 -4.09 -11.01
CA THR A 288 2.18 -4.35 -12.44
C THR A 288 3.39 -3.94 -13.27
N GLU A 289 4.00 -2.79 -12.98
CA GLU A 289 5.19 -2.33 -13.70
C GLU A 289 6.43 -3.15 -13.34
N SER A 290 6.56 -3.58 -12.08
CA SER A 290 7.71 -4.39 -11.62
C SER A 290 7.88 -5.69 -12.41
N ILE A 291 6.80 -6.26 -12.96
CA ILE A 291 6.82 -7.45 -13.82
C ILE A 291 7.70 -7.21 -15.06
N SER A 292 7.61 -6.03 -15.67
CA SER A 292 8.35 -5.65 -16.87
C SER A 292 9.63 -4.84 -16.61
N SER A 293 9.85 -4.41 -15.36
CA SER A 293 11.00 -3.58 -14.96
C SER A 293 11.77 -4.24 -13.80
N PRO A 294 12.44 -5.38 -14.03
CA PRO A 294 13.02 -6.25 -13.00
C PRO A 294 14.18 -5.63 -12.21
N ASP A 295 14.62 -4.42 -12.52
CA ASP A 295 15.72 -3.73 -11.84
C ASP A 295 15.37 -2.33 -11.36
N GLY A 296 14.12 -1.88 -11.61
CA GLY A 296 13.69 -0.50 -11.41
C GLY A 296 13.06 -0.19 -10.05
N PHE A 297 13.01 -1.16 -9.14
CA PHE A 297 12.32 -1.04 -7.85
C PHE A 297 13.15 -1.62 -6.69
N VAL A 298 14.44 -1.24 -6.62
CA VAL A 298 15.36 -1.70 -5.56
C VAL A 298 14.94 -1.13 -4.20
N GLY A 299 14.63 -2.00 -3.23
CA GLY A 299 14.25 -1.62 -1.87
C GLY A 299 15.45 -1.60 -0.92
N TYR A 300 15.73 -0.45 -0.32
CA TYR A 300 16.86 -0.24 0.59
C TYR A 300 16.44 -0.47 2.04
N PRO A 301 17.12 -1.35 2.80
CA PRO A 301 16.76 -1.62 4.20
C PRO A 301 17.02 -0.38 5.07
N SER A 302 16.00 0.06 5.81
CA SER A 302 16.10 1.20 6.71
C SER A 302 15.07 1.09 7.84
N THR A 303 15.32 1.78 8.96
CA THR A 303 14.38 1.84 10.09
C THR A 303 13.29 2.89 9.90
N SER A 304 13.51 3.87 9.02
CA SER A 304 12.50 4.87 8.64
C SER A 304 12.80 5.48 7.27
N TYR A 305 11.79 6.12 6.69
CA TYR A 305 11.93 6.88 5.45
C TYR A 305 12.87 8.08 5.62
N GLU A 306 12.84 8.75 6.79
CA GLU A 306 13.76 9.85 7.08
C GLU A 306 15.23 9.38 7.11
N ALA A 307 15.50 8.23 7.72
CA ALA A 307 16.85 7.65 7.71
C ALA A 307 17.29 7.26 6.29
N PHE A 308 16.37 6.69 5.49
CA PHE A 308 16.60 6.35 4.09
C PHE A 308 16.96 7.60 3.24
N THR A 309 16.22 8.71 3.41
CA THR A 309 16.53 9.97 2.69
C THR A 309 17.89 10.56 3.08
N LYS A 310 18.39 10.26 4.28
CA LYS A 310 19.75 10.60 4.75
C LYS A 310 20.82 9.59 4.33
N GLY A 311 20.46 8.49 3.68
CA GLY A 311 21.38 7.51 3.10
C GLY A 311 21.48 6.18 3.83
N THR A 312 20.65 5.91 4.85
CA THR A 312 20.61 4.58 5.48
C THR A 312 20.20 3.53 4.46
N GLY A 313 20.91 2.40 4.47
CA GLY A 313 20.71 1.29 3.53
C GLY A 313 21.37 1.48 2.17
N PHE A 314 22.05 2.61 1.93
CA PHE A 314 22.74 2.89 0.66
C PHE A 314 24.28 2.78 0.78
N PRO A 315 24.98 2.19 -0.22
CA PRO A 315 24.41 1.38 -1.29
C PRO A 315 23.85 0.07 -0.71
N CYS A 316 23.30 -0.80 -1.56
CA CYS A 316 22.89 -2.12 -1.13
C CYS A 316 24.03 -2.86 -0.42
N PRO A 317 23.71 -3.65 0.63
CA PRO A 317 24.71 -4.47 1.31
C PRO A 317 25.26 -5.53 0.34
N THR A 318 26.33 -6.21 0.74
CA THR A 318 26.95 -7.28 -0.07
C THR A 318 26.02 -8.45 -0.36
N THR A 319 24.98 -8.65 0.46
CA THR A 319 23.90 -9.62 0.23
C THR A 319 22.91 -9.18 -0.85
N GLY A 320 23.03 -7.95 -1.37
CA GLY A 320 22.08 -7.32 -2.27
C GLY A 320 20.89 -6.67 -1.54
N CYS A 321 20.01 -6.06 -2.33
CA CYS A 321 18.71 -5.57 -1.88
C CYS A 321 17.59 -6.37 -2.57
N PRO A 322 16.43 -6.55 -1.91
CA PRO A 322 15.26 -7.09 -2.59
C PRO A 322 14.68 -6.09 -3.59
N LEU A 323 13.94 -6.62 -4.57
CA LEU A 323 13.15 -5.84 -5.50
C LEU A 323 11.72 -5.77 -4.99
N MET A 324 11.14 -4.57 -4.92
CA MET A 324 9.72 -4.42 -4.61
C MET A 324 8.87 -4.98 -5.78
N GLY A 325 7.88 -5.81 -5.45
CA GLY A 325 6.90 -6.32 -6.41
C GLY A 325 7.20 -7.74 -6.87
N HIS A 326 7.02 -7.99 -8.17
CA HIS A 326 6.96 -9.34 -8.73
C HIS A 326 8.18 -10.20 -8.39
N TYR A 327 9.39 -9.63 -8.39
CA TYR A 327 10.64 -10.34 -8.15
C TYR A 327 11.16 -10.27 -6.70
N ALA A 328 10.32 -9.93 -5.72
CA ALA A 328 10.73 -9.89 -4.30
C ALA A 328 11.19 -11.25 -3.75
N ASP A 329 10.63 -12.33 -4.28
CA ASP A 329 10.96 -13.72 -3.95
C ASP A 329 12.33 -14.18 -4.46
N ALA A 330 12.95 -13.44 -5.38
CA ALA A 330 14.32 -13.71 -5.83
C ALA A 330 15.37 -13.39 -4.74
N PHE A 331 14.99 -12.65 -3.69
CA PHE A 331 15.90 -12.30 -2.61
C PHE A 331 15.93 -13.42 -1.55
N SER A 332 17.11 -13.99 -1.31
CA SER A 332 17.28 -15.24 -0.54
C SER A 332 16.96 -15.16 0.96
N SER A 333 16.72 -13.97 1.52
CA SER A 333 16.44 -13.78 2.94
C SER A 333 14.97 -13.45 3.17
N HIS A 334 14.17 -14.46 3.52
CA HIS A 334 12.74 -14.32 3.80
C HIS A 334 12.40 -14.24 5.30
N GLY A 335 13.39 -13.96 6.16
CA GLY A 335 13.14 -13.79 7.59
C GLY A 335 12.48 -12.45 7.92
N THR A 336 11.67 -12.41 8.97
CA THR A 336 11.18 -11.14 9.54
C THR A 336 12.36 -10.33 10.10
N SER A 337 12.37 -9.02 9.84
CA SER A 337 13.41 -8.10 10.31
C SER A 337 12.83 -6.90 11.05
N ASP A 338 13.65 -6.27 11.92
CA ASP A 338 13.31 -5.02 12.62
C ASP A 338 13.34 -3.78 11.70
N TYR A 339 13.60 -3.97 10.41
CA TYR A 339 13.67 -2.92 9.40
C TYR A 339 12.71 -3.23 8.25
N SER A 340 12.34 -2.18 7.53
CA SER A 340 11.52 -2.25 6.32
C SER A 340 12.35 -1.78 5.12
N TYR A 341 11.79 -1.93 3.92
CA TYR A 341 12.48 -1.55 2.68
C TYR A 341 11.87 -0.26 2.11
N PHE A 342 12.74 0.70 1.81
CA PHE A 342 12.35 2.01 1.29
C PHE A 342 12.97 2.26 -0.08
N LEU A 343 12.22 2.93 -0.94
CA LEU A 343 12.63 3.31 -2.28
C LEU A 343 11.77 4.50 -2.73
N ASN A 344 12.17 5.18 -3.80
CA ASN A 344 11.35 6.23 -4.42
C ASN A 344 10.90 5.80 -5.81
N THR A 345 9.76 6.30 -6.25
CA THR A 345 9.17 6.02 -7.56
C THR A 345 8.78 7.30 -8.29
N GLY A 346 8.58 7.20 -9.60
CA GLY A 346 8.05 8.30 -10.41
C GLY A 346 6.61 8.71 -10.08
N SER A 347 6.25 9.93 -10.47
CA SER A 347 4.87 10.42 -10.41
C SER A 347 3.97 9.86 -11.49
N GLU A 348 4.52 9.34 -12.57
CA GLU A 348 3.83 8.76 -13.72
C GLU A 348 4.63 7.59 -14.29
N LYS A 349 4.03 6.79 -15.18
CA LYS A 349 4.72 5.67 -15.84
C LYS A 349 5.80 6.19 -16.79
N PRO A 350 6.97 5.54 -16.88
CA PRO A 350 7.44 4.49 -15.99
C PRO A 350 7.75 5.03 -14.58
N TYR A 351 7.25 4.32 -13.58
CA TYR A 351 7.46 4.59 -12.16
C TYR A 351 8.84 4.15 -11.66
N SER A 352 9.49 3.20 -12.33
CA SER A 352 10.82 2.68 -11.99
C SER A 352 11.84 3.80 -11.79
N ARG A 353 12.71 3.67 -10.79
CA ARG A 353 13.81 4.60 -10.52
C ARG A 353 15.10 3.88 -10.16
N TRP A 354 16.21 4.52 -10.52
CA TRP A 354 17.56 4.04 -10.21
C TRP A 354 18.25 5.04 -9.28
N ARG A 355 18.63 4.61 -8.09
CA ARG A 355 19.17 5.49 -7.05
C ARG A 355 20.68 5.63 -7.16
N TYR A 356 21.16 6.86 -7.10
CA TYR A 356 22.58 7.22 -7.08
C TYR A 356 22.88 8.19 -5.95
N ARG A 357 24.12 8.16 -5.45
CA ARG A 357 24.69 9.25 -4.65
C ARG A 357 25.65 10.03 -5.53
N VAL A 358 25.41 11.33 -5.67
CA VAL A 358 26.23 12.22 -6.48
C VAL A 358 26.86 13.29 -5.59
N SER A 359 28.17 13.47 -5.73
CA SER A 359 28.94 14.50 -5.03
C SER A 359 29.65 15.39 -6.04
N VAL A 360 29.42 16.70 -5.99
CA VAL A 360 29.94 17.70 -6.93
C VAL A 360 30.84 18.67 -6.20
N LYS A 361 32.13 18.69 -6.57
CA LYS A 361 33.09 19.72 -6.12
C LYS A 361 33.07 20.88 -7.13
N THR A 362 32.46 21.99 -6.73
CA THR A 362 32.27 23.17 -7.60
C THR A 362 33.53 24.02 -7.74
N THR A 363 33.66 24.79 -8.82
CA THR A 363 34.75 25.76 -9.08
C THR A 363 34.21 27.09 -9.57
N GLY A 364 35.01 28.15 -9.41
CA GLY A 364 34.63 29.52 -9.76
C GLY A 364 35.08 30.52 -8.70
N SER A 365 34.79 31.80 -8.92
CA SER A 365 35.29 32.90 -8.07
C SER A 365 34.19 33.68 -7.34
N VAL A 366 32.92 33.41 -7.65
CA VAL A 366 31.77 34.21 -7.19
C VAL A 366 30.72 33.30 -6.57
N ASN A 367 30.36 33.58 -5.31
CA ASN A 367 29.24 32.92 -4.65
C ASN A 367 27.92 33.36 -5.31
N PHE A 368 26.95 32.45 -5.38
CA PHE A 368 25.68 32.76 -6.04
C PHE A 368 24.49 32.08 -5.38
N LEU A 369 23.33 32.71 -5.50
CA LEU A 369 22.04 32.09 -5.15
C LEU A 369 21.48 31.39 -6.39
N GLY A 370 21.32 30.07 -6.32
CA GLY A 370 20.99 29.27 -7.48
C GLY A 370 20.88 27.78 -7.16
N SER A 371 20.99 26.96 -8.20
CA SER A 371 21.11 25.51 -8.03
C SER A 371 22.14 24.91 -8.97
N VAL A 372 22.68 23.77 -8.54
CA VAL A 372 23.62 22.93 -9.28
C VAL A 372 22.90 21.65 -9.69
N GLN A 373 23.01 21.29 -10.96
CA GLN A 373 22.39 20.10 -11.54
C GLN A 373 23.42 19.21 -12.23
N VAL A 374 23.17 17.91 -12.20
CA VAL A 374 23.99 16.89 -12.86
C VAL A 374 23.12 15.99 -13.73
N LEU A 375 23.60 15.72 -14.94
CA LEU A 375 23.05 14.71 -15.85
C LEU A 375 24.03 13.54 -15.91
N LEU A 376 23.52 12.31 -15.84
CA LEU A 376 24.32 11.10 -15.98
C LEU A 376 24.23 10.61 -17.42
N ASN A 377 25.38 10.35 -18.06
CA ASN A 377 25.43 9.83 -19.43
C ASN A 377 26.15 8.47 -19.44
N GLY A 378 25.39 7.42 -19.71
CA GLY A 378 25.90 6.05 -19.80
C GLY A 378 25.74 5.45 -21.20
N ILE A 379 26.12 4.18 -21.33
CA ILE A 379 26.07 3.45 -22.62
C ILE A 379 24.65 3.28 -23.17
N LYS A 380 23.62 3.32 -22.31
CA LYS A 380 22.21 3.13 -22.71
C LYS A 380 21.48 4.45 -22.98
N GLY A 381 22.07 5.59 -22.63
CA GLY A 381 21.46 6.91 -22.79
C GLY A 381 21.87 7.90 -21.70
N SER A 382 21.03 8.92 -21.53
CA SER A 382 21.26 10.02 -20.59
C SER A 382 20.03 10.29 -19.75
N THR A 383 20.24 10.73 -18.51
CA THR A 383 19.16 11.16 -17.61
C THR A 383 18.77 12.62 -17.87
N LYS A 384 17.65 13.05 -17.29
CA LYS A 384 17.38 14.46 -17.02
C LYS A 384 18.38 15.04 -16.02
N GLY A 385 18.38 16.37 -15.91
CA GLY A 385 19.23 17.11 -14.97
C GLY A 385 18.67 17.08 -13.56
N GLU A 386 19.37 16.38 -12.66
CA GLU A 386 19.01 16.24 -11.26
C GLU A 386 19.66 17.31 -10.40
N GLU A 387 18.88 17.95 -9.53
CA GLU A 387 19.40 18.95 -8.61
C GLU A 387 20.20 18.31 -7.47
N ILE A 388 21.45 18.74 -7.32
CA ILE A 388 22.34 18.24 -6.25
C ILE A 388 22.36 19.19 -5.06
N ALA A 389 22.22 20.49 -5.30
CA ALA A 389 22.09 21.50 -4.27
C ALA A 389 21.40 22.75 -4.83
N SER A 390 20.62 23.41 -3.98
CA SER A 390 20.02 24.71 -4.23
C SER A 390 20.20 25.63 -3.03
N GLY A 391 20.04 26.94 -3.27
CA GLY A 391 20.27 27.99 -2.29
C GLY A 391 21.59 28.70 -2.53
N PHE A 392 22.31 29.01 -1.46
CA PHE A 392 23.57 29.76 -1.56
C PHE A 392 24.74 28.81 -1.85
N ILE A 393 25.26 28.90 -3.07
CA ILE A 393 26.33 28.07 -3.59
C ILE A 393 27.66 28.82 -3.50
N LYS A 394 28.65 28.17 -2.88
CA LYS A 394 30.02 28.65 -2.72
C LYS A 394 30.96 27.80 -3.59
N PRO A 395 31.52 28.36 -4.66
CA PRO A 395 32.56 27.68 -5.43
C PRO A 395 33.72 27.20 -4.56
N GLY A 396 34.25 26.02 -4.86
CA GLY A 396 35.26 25.32 -4.06
C GLY A 396 34.67 24.38 -3.01
N SER A 397 33.36 24.45 -2.73
CA SER A 397 32.67 23.52 -1.83
C SER A 397 32.17 22.27 -2.56
N THR A 398 32.02 21.19 -1.80
CA THR A 398 31.43 19.93 -2.25
C THR A 398 29.99 19.83 -1.80
N TYR A 399 29.09 19.55 -2.74
CA TYR A 399 27.66 19.33 -2.51
C TYR A 399 27.33 17.89 -2.81
N SER A 400 26.45 17.26 -2.03
CA SER A 400 26.07 15.86 -2.24
C SER A 400 24.57 15.67 -2.09
N ALA A 401 24.01 14.82 -2.93
CA ALA A 401 22.61 14.41 -2.87
C ALA A 401 22.44 12.94 -3.25
N PHE A 402 21.38 12.35 -2.76
CA PHE A 402 20.82 11.13 -3.33
C PHE A 402 19.80 11.53 -4.39
N ILE A 403 19.90 10.93 -5.56
CA ILE A 403 19.02 11.18 -6.70
C ILE A 403 18.41 9.85 -7.15
N ASP A 404 17.16 9.90 -7.59
CA ASP A 404 16.41 8.74 -8.10
C ASP A 404 16.04 9.03 -9.56
N VAL A 405 16.86 8.55 -10.50
CA VAL A 405 16.74 8.90 -11.93
C VAL A 405 15.73 8.03 -12.64
N GLU A 406 15.15 8.55 -13.72
CA GLU A 406 14.02 7.98 -14.46
C GLU A 406 14.37 6.84 -15.43
N ALA A 407 15.66 6.59 -15.67
CA ALA A 407 16.13 5.61 -16.65
C ALA A 407 17.41 4.90 -16.20
N ASP A 408 17.52 3.61 -16.52
CA ASP A 408 18.79 2.89 -16.48
C ASP A 408 19.69 3.35 -17.65
N VAL A 409 20.70 4.14 -17.33
CA VAL A 409 21.70 4.60 -18.30
C VAL A 409 22.85 3.59 -18.50
N GLY A 410 22.87 2.49 -17.75
CA GLY A 410 23.97 1.53 -17.74
C GLY A 410 25.28 2.13 -17.20
N PRO A 411 26.43 1.48 -17.47
CA PRO A 411 27.74 2.01 -17.11
C PRO A 411 27.96 3.44 -17.58
N LEU A 412 28.38 4.32 -16.66
CA LEU A 412 28.57 5.74 -16.92
C LEU A 412 29.83 5.99 -17.76
N ILE A 413 29.69 6.80 -18.81
CA ILE A 413 30.79 7.21 -19.70
C ILE A 413 31.24 8.64 -19.39
N THR A 414 30.27 9.55 -19.19
CA THR A 414 30.50 10.95 -18.84
C THR A 414 29.41 11.45 -17.91
N VAL A 415 29.62 12.61 -17.31
CA VAL A 415 28.56 13.36 -16.62
C VAL A 415 28.52 14.78 -17.16
N SER A 416 27.37 15.44 -17.07
CA SER A 416 27.24 16.85 -17.43
C SER A 416 26.80 17.68 -16.25
N PHE A 417 27.54 18.75 -15.97
CA PHE A 417 27.25 19.72 -14.94
C PHE A 417 26.59 20.96 -15.55
N THR A 418 25.57 21.49 -14.88
CA THR A 418 25.03 22.82 -15.18
C THR A 418 24.57 23.50 -13.90
N TRP A 419 24.36 24.81 -13.99
CA TRP A 419 23.89 25.61 -12.86
C TRP A 419 22.90 26.67 -13.31
N LYS A 420 21.97 27.00 -12.42
CA LYS A 420 20.90 27.98 -12.66
C LYS A 420 21.00 29.11 -11.65
N LYS A 421 20.66 30.33 -12.08
CA LYS A 421 20.57 31.52 -11.21
C LYS A 421 19.14 31.67 -10.69
N SER A 422 18.97 31.96 -9.41
CA SER A 422 17.65 32.29 -8.83
C SER A 422 17.32 33.79 -8.92
N LEU A 423 18.32 34.65 -9.09
CA LEU A 423 18.16 36.11 -9.19
C LEU A 423 18.96 36.66 -10.39
N ILE A 424 18.49 37.79 -10.95
CA ILE A 424 19.17 38.49 -12.05
C ILE A 424 20.44 39.15 -11.51
N ASN A 425 21.55 38.41 -11.48
CA ASN A 425 22.88 38.98 -11.31
C ASN A 425 23.33 39.60 -12.62
N LEU A 426 23.43 40.94 -12.64
CA LEU A 426 23.85 41.77 -13.79
C LEU A 426 25.29 41.50 -14.25
N ILE A 427 26.13 40.90 -13.38
CA ILE A 427 27.52 40.57 -13.70
C ILE A 427 27.58 39.12 -14.22
N PRO A 428 28.09 38.88 -15.45
CA PRO A 428 28.35 37.55 -15.96
C PRO A 428 29.53 36.91 -15.20
N PHE A 429 29.37 35.68 -14.75
CA PHE A 429 30.44 34.85 -14.21
C PHE A 429 30.18 33.39 -14.63
N THR A 430 31.22 32.57 -14.49
CA THR A 430 31.19 31.14 -14.81
C THR A 430 31.40 30.32 -13.57
N VAL A 431 30.76 29.15 -13.53
CA VAL A 431 30.90 28.14 -12.48
C VAL A 431 31.18 26.82 -13.19
N GLY A 432 32.04 26.00 -12.62
CA GLY A 432 32.30 24.65 -13.10
C GLY A 432 32.19 23.61 -11.99
N ALA A 433 32.41 22.36 -12.36
CA ALA A 433 32.72 21.27 -11.47
C ALA A 433 34.14 20.77 -11.77
N GLU A 434 34.98 20.72 -10.74
CA GLU A 434 36.33 20.13 -10.80
C GLU A 434 36.23 18.61 -10.86
N MET A 435 35.35 18.06 -10.03
CA MET A 435 35.19 16.64 -9.81
C MET A 435 33.74 16.32 -9.48
N ILE A 436 33.23 15.25 -10.08
CA ILE A 436 31.95 14.65 -9.77
C ILE A 436 32.17 13.17 -9.49
N THR A 437 31.79 12.75 -8.28
CA THR A 437 31.77 11.34 -7.88
C THR A 437 30.33 10.84 -7.93
N VAL A 438 30.12 9.67 -8.54
CA VAL A 438 28.80 9.03 -8.63
C VAL A 438 28.91 7.61 -8.10
N GLN A 439 28.09 7.27 -7.11
CA GLN A 439 27.98 5.91 -6.59
C GLN A 439 26.61 5.36 -6.96
N TYR A 440 26.56 4.17 -7.58
CA TYR A 440 25.32 3.48 -7.92
C TYR A 440 24.80 2.69 -6.72
N GLY A 441 23.49 2.78 -6.46
CA GLY A 441 22.91 2.20 -5.27
C GLY A 441 22.80 0.67 -5.28
N LYS A 442 22.60 0.04 -6.44
CA LYS A 442 22.31 -1.40 -6.51
C LYS A 442 23.52 -2.28 -6.18
N ASP A 443 24.71 -1.90 -6.64
CA ASP A 443 25.94 -2.67 -6.50
C ASP A 443 27.09 -1.89 -5.83
N GLY A 444 26.88 -0.62 -5.50
CA GLY A 444 27.89 0.24 -4.87
C GLY A 444 28.99 0.72 -5.81
N GLN A 445 28.89 0.46 -7.12
CA GLN A 445 29.89 0.87 -8.09
C GLN A 445 30.09 2.39 -8.08
N THR A 446 31.35 2.82 -7.98
CA THR A 446 31.72 4.25 -7.93
C THR A 446 32.44 4.68 -9.21
N TYR A 447 32.10 5.88 -9.66
CA TYR A 447 32.68 6.54 -10.82
C TYR A 447 33.20 7.92 -10.42
N GLU A 448 34.31 8.34 -11.01
CA GLU A 448 34.89 9.67 -10.81
C GLU A 448 35.14 10.35 -12.15
N PHE A 449 34.58 11.55 -12.29
CA PHE A 449 34.68 12.38 -13.49
C PHE A 449 35.31 13.72 -13.15
N CYS A 450 36.25 14.17 -13.98
CA CYS A 450 37.01 15.39 -13.76
C CYS A 450 36.83 16.37 -14.92
N GLY A 451 36.79 17.66 -14.61
CA GLY A 451 36.66 18.74 -15.57
C GLY A 451 37.50 19.95 -15.17
N LYS A 452 37.95 20.72 -16.15
CA LYS A 452 38.71 21.98 -15.93
C LYS A 452 37.95 23.23 -16.38
N ASP A 453 36.92 23.05 -17.19
CA ASP A 453 36.17 24.15 -17.77
C ASP A 453 35.20 24.77 -16.75
N ALA A 454 34.83 26.03 -17.00
CA ALA A 454 33.76 26.71 -16.29
C ALA A 454 32.75 27.24 -17.32
N VAL A 455 31.46 27.14 -17.00
CA VAL A 455 30.38 27.45 -17.94
C VAL A 455 29.50 28.58 -17.41
N ARG A 456 28.87 29.32 -18.33
CA ARG A 456 27.80 30.27 -17.98
C ARG A 456 26.57 29.50 -17.48
N ALA A 457 25.69 30.20 -16.76
CA ALA A 457 24.44 29.61 -16.29
C ALA A 457 23.64 28.98 -17.44
N ASN A 458 23.03 27.83 -17.19
CA ASN A 458 22.29 26.98 -18.14
C ASN A 458 23.10 26.35 -19.28
N ASN A 459 24.41 26.57 -19.34
CA ASN A 459 25.28 25.83 -20.26
C ASN A 459 25.76 24.54 -19.58
N LEU A 460 26.00 23.51 -20.38
CA LEU A 460 26.51 22.22 -19.91
C LEU A 460 28.03 22.20 -19.96
N GLN A 461 28.65 21.80 -18.86
CA GLN A 461 30.04 21.36 -18.81
C GLN A 461 30.05 19.84 -18.86
N SER A 462 30.75 19.24 -19.82
CA SER A 462 30.96 17.78 -19.84
C SER A 462 32.21 17.42 -19.03
N LEU A 463 32.12 16.37 -18.21
CA LEU A 463 33.24 15.81 -17.46
C LEU A 463 33.47 14.36 -17.89
N THR A 464 34.74 14.01 -18.11
CA THR A 464 35.19 12.67 -18.51
C THR A 464 35.85 11.96 -17.33
N SER A 465 36.04 10.63 -17.41
CA SER A 465 36.66 9.88 -16.31
C SER A 465 38.02 10.46 -15.93
N CYS A 466 38.25 10.67 -14.63
CA CYS A 466 39.50 11.23 -14.11
C CYS A 466 40.73 10.38 -14.46
N TYR A 467 40.53 9.08 -14.70
CA TYR A 467 41.57 8.11 -15.01
C TYR A 467 41.90 8.02 -16.51
N SER A 468 41.25 8.85 -17.34
CA SER A 468 41.46 8.91 -18.79
C SER A 468 42.68 9.78 -19.13
N ALA A 469 43.89 9.36 -18.70
CA ALA A 469 45.16 9.92 -19.16
C ALA A 469 46.35 8.98 -18.87
N THR A 470 46.44 7.88 -19.61
CA THR A 470 47.73 7.37 -20.11
C THR A 470 47.49 6.80 -21.50
N LYS A 471 47.53 7.68 -22.50
CA LYS A 471 47.90 7.32 -23.87
C LYS A 471 48.86 8.36 -24.40
#